data_AF-A0A1M6TC56-F1
#
_entry.id   AF-A0A1M6TC56-F1
#
_cell.length_a   1.000
_cell.length_b   1.000
_cell.length_c   1.000
_cell.angle_alpha   90.00
_cell.angle_beta   90.00
_cell.angle_gamma   90.00
#
_symmetry.space_group_name_H-M   'P 1'
#
loop_
_entity.id
_entity.type
_entity.pdbx_description
1 polymer ?
#
loop_
_entity_poly.entity_id
_entity_poly.type
_entity_poly.pdbx_seq_one_letter_code
_entity_poly.pdbx_strand_id
1 'polypeptide(L)'
;MPNAYSGSTEQLLRRALELGLIDYYERRGEDRFYIEIASLQIELTEQQTRRWIEAALNAFLRMHKGQRKSSPSNGRRSSVE
;
A
#
# COMPACT_ATOMS: atom_id res chain seq x y z
N MET A 1 -5.55 -12.12 11.14
CA MET A 1 -5.72 -11.94 9.69
C MET A 1 -5.12 -10.59 9.31
N PRO A 2 -4.22 -10.47 8.32
CA PRO A 2 -3.88 -9.15 7.81
C PRO A 2 -5.09 -8.66 6.99
N ASN A 3 -5.60 -7.48 7.33
CA ASN A 3 -6.75 -6.85 6.69
C ASN A 3 -6.51 -6.72 5.18
N ALA A 4 -7.03 -7.66 4.40
CA ALA A 4 -7.20 -7.46 2.97
C ALA A 4 -8.21 -6.31 2.82
N TYR A 5 -7.77 -5.20 2.23
CA TYR A 5 -8.64 -4.06 1.98
C TYR A 5 -9.83 -4.51 1.13
N SER A 6 -11.02 -4.61 1.73
CA SER A 6 -12.23 -5.13 1.09
C SER A 6 -12.97 -4.05 0.27
N GLY A 7 -12.23 -3.31 -0.54
CA GLY A 7 -12.77 -2.26 -1.43
C GLY A 7 -12.88 -2.74 -2.88
N SER A 8 -13.66 -2.02 -3.69
CA SER A 8 -13.60 -2.18 -5.15
C SER A 8 -12.21 -1.78 -5.67
N THR A 9 -11.82 -2.28 -6.85
CA THR A 9 -10.54 -1.94 -7.50
C THR A 9 -10.31 -0.43 -7.55
N GLU A 10 -11.37 0.32 -7.85
CA GLU A 10 -11.34 1.77 -7.94
C GLU A 10 -11.16 2.47 -6.59
N GLN A 11 -11.75 1.95 -5.52
CA GLN A 11 -11.51 2.46 -4.16
C GLN A 11 -10.06 2.24 -3.73
N LEU A 12 -9.47 1.09 -4.08
CA LEU A 12 -8.08 0.78 -3.78
C LEU A 12 -7.12 1.70 -4.56
N LEU A 13 -7.39 1.94 -5.84
CA LEU A 13 -6.63 2.87 -6.68
C LEU A 13 -6.74 4.32 -6.16
N ARG A 14 -7.93 4.77 -5.78
CA ARG A 14 -8.11 6.09 -5.16
C ARG A 14 -7.29 6.22 -3.89
N ARG A 15 -7.29 5.19 -3.04
CA ARG A 15 -6.47 5.19 -1.83
C ARG A 15 -4.97 5.21 -2.15
N ALA A 16 -4.56 4.52 -3.22
CA ALA A 16 -3.18 4.52 -3.67
C ALA A 16 -2.73 5.90 -4.18
N LEU A 17 -3.59 6.62 -4.91
CA LEU A 17 -3.35 8.03 -5.28
C LEU A 17 -3.16 8.90 -4.04
N GLU A 18 -4.06 8.81 -3.06
CA GLU A 18 -3.99 9.59 -1.82
C GLU A 18 -2.70 9.36 -1.03
N LEU A 19 -2.13 8.16 -1.14
CA LEU A 19 -0.88 7.77 -0.48
C LEU A 19 0.37 8.05 -1.34
N GLY A 20 0.21 8.54 -2.57
CA GLY A 20 1.31 8.77 -3.51
C GLY A 20 1.99 7.48 -3.98
N LEU A 21 1.27 6.34 -3.97
CA LEU A 21 1.77 5.07 -4.48
C LEU A 21 1.66 4.95 -6.00
N ILE A 22 0.74 5.73 -6.58
CA ILE A 22 0.54 5.90 -8.02
C ILE A 22 0.32 7.39 -8.27
N ASP A 23 0.60 7.84 -9.49
CA ASP A 23 0.46 9.24 -9.89
C ASP A 23 -0.89 9.49 -10.57
N TYR A 24 -1.36 8.51 -11.34
CA TYR A 24 -2.60 8.60 -12.11
C TYR A 24 -3.20 7.21 -12.36
N TYR A 25 -4.52 7.16 -12.55
CA TYR A 25 -5.17 5.99 -13.14
C TYR A 25 -6.37 6.40 -14.00
N GLU A 26 -6.69 5.57 -14.99
CA GLU A 26 -7.86 5.70 -15.85
C GLU A 26 -8.47 4.33 -16.10
N ARG A 27 -9.80 4.21 -16.02
CA ARG A 27 -10.49 3.00 -16.48
C ARG A 27 -10.65 3.07 -17.99
N ARG A 28 -10.13 2.07 -18.70
CA ARG A 28 -10.23 1.97 -20.16
C ARG A 28 -11.12 0.79 -20.54
N GLY A 29 -12.35 1.08 -20.95
CA GLY A 29 -13.35 0.06 -21.25
C GLY A 29 -13.92 -0.60 -19.99
N GLU A 30 -14.45 -1.82 -20.14
CA GLU A 30 -15.15 -2.50 -19.05
C GLU A 30 -14.20 -3.12 -18.02
N ASP A 31 -13.05 -3.67 -18.43
CA ASP A 31 -12.26 -4.55 -17.56
C ASP A 31 -10.77 -4.17 -17.47
N ARG A 32 -10.37 -2.97 -17.90
CA ARG A 32 -8.96 -2.54 -17.85
C ARG A 32 -8.74 -1.22 -17.16
N PHE A 33 -7.57 -1.11 -16.56
CA PHE A 33 -7.05 0.09 -15.94
C PHE A 33 -5.69 0.43 -16.51
N TYR A 34 -5.56 1.69 -16.89
CA TYR A 34 -4.28 2.34 -17.14
C TYR A 34 -3.81 2.99 -15.83
N ILE A 35 -2.53 2.84 -15.50
CA ILE A 35 -1.93 3.31 -14.25
C ILE A 35 -0.57 3.94 -14.57
N GLU A 36 -0.28 5.10 -13.98
CA GLU A 36 1.04 5.74 -14.04
C GLU A 36 1.70 5.78 -12.67
N ILE A 37 3.01 5.47 -12.64
CA ILE A 37 3.82 5.41 -11.42
C ILE A 37 5.27 5.79 -11.74
N ALA A 38 5.77 6.91 -11.24
CA ALA A 38 7.16 7.33 -11.37
C ALA A 38 7.71 7.19 -12.81
N SER A 39 6.94 7.66 -13.80
CA SER A 39 7.20 7.56 -15.26
C SER A 39 6.95 6.20 -15.91
N LEU A 40 6.54 5.18 -15.15
CA LEU A 40 6.10 3.90 -15.68
C LEU A 40 4.61 3.95 -15.99
N GLN A 41 4.25 3.55 -17.21
CA GLN A 41 2.87 3.46 -17.69
C GLN A 41 2.51 2.00 -17.91
N ILE A 42 1.44 1.52 -17.26
CA ILE A 42 1.04 0.12 -17.32
C ILE A 42 -0.46 0.04 -17.55
N GLU A 43 -0.88 -0.84 -18.46
CA GLU A 43 -2.27 -1.27 -18.60
C GLU A 43 -2.43 -2.68 -18.03
N LEU A 44 -3.41 -2.86 -17.15
CA LEU A 44 -3.70 -4.11 -16.46
C LEU A 44 -5.19 -4.41 -16.54
N THR A 45 -5.55 -5.69 -16.53
CA THR A 45 -6.95 -6.07 -16.30
C THR A 45 -7.40 -5.67 -14.89
N GLU A 46 -8.70 -5.60 -14.64
CA GLU A 46 -9.25 -5.29 -13.33
C GLU A 46 -8.73 -6.26 -12.25
N GLN A 47 -8.68 -7.55 -12.57
CA GLN A 47 -8.18 -8.55 -11.62
C GLN A 47 -6.68 -8.38 -11.33
N GLN A 48 -5.87 -8.08 -12.36
CA GLN A 48 -4.44 -7.81 -12.19
C GLN A 48 -4.21 -6.55 -11.36
N THR A 49 -4.92 -5.48 -11.70
CA THR A 49 -4.89 -4.20 -10.99
C THR A 49 -5.20 -4.38 -9.53
N ARG A 50 -6.28 -5.10 -9.21
CA ARG A 50 -6.69 -5.38 -7.83
C ARG A 50 -5.60 -6.12 -7.05
N ARG A 51 -5.07 -7.21 -7.59
CA ARG A 51 -4.01 -7.99 -6.91
C ARG A 51 -2.75 -7.15 -6.69
N TRP A 52 -2.36 -6.39 -7.70
CA TRP A 52 -1.19 -5.52 -7.65
C TRP A 52 -1.35 -4.44 -6.58
N ILE A 53 -2.49 -3.74 -6.56
CA ILE A 53 -2.70 -2.64 -5.60
C ILE A 53 -2.92 -3.13 -4.16
N GLU A 54 -3.58 -4.28 -3.97
CA GLU A 54 -3.67 -4.92 -2.65
C GLU A 54 -2.27 -5.26 -2.11
N ALA A 55 -1.37 -5.76 -2.98
CA ALA A 55 0.01 -6.05 -2.59
C ALA A 55 0.80 -4.77 -2.25
N ALA A 56 0.67 -3.72 -3.05
CA ALA A 56 1.33 -2.43 -2.83
C ALA A 56 0.91 -1.79 -1.50
N LEU A 57 -0.41 -1.71 -1.25
CA LEU A 57 -0.95 -1.16 0.00
C LEU A 57 -0.51 -1.97 1.22
N ASN A 58 -0.50 -3.30 1.13
CA ASN A 58 0.00 -4.16 2.20
C ASN A 58 1.49 -3.97 2.47
N ALA A 59 2.31 -3.77 1.44
CA ALA A 59 3.73 -3.46 1.59
C ALA A 59 3.93 -2.10 2.28
N PHE A 60 3.22 -1.06 1.82
CA PHE A 60 3.25 0.28 2.40
C PHE A 60 2.88 0.26 3.89
N LEU A 61 1.78 -0.41 4.26
CA LEU A 61 1.36 -0.56 5.65
C LEU A 61 2.41 -1.26 6.53
N ARG A 62 3.08 -2.29 6.01
CA ARG A 62 4.11 -3.02 6.76
C ARG A 62 5.32 -2.13 7.03
N MET A 63 5.75 -1.35 6.05
CA MET A 63 6.85 -0.39 6.21
C MET A 63 6.52 0.67 7.26
N HIS A 64 5.30 1.24 7.23
CA HIS A 64 4.87 2.25 8.20
C HIS A 64 4.58 1.68 9.60
N LYS A 65 4.12 0.42 9.71
CA LYS A 65 3.96 -0.26 11.01
C LYS A 65 5.31 -0.67 11.63
N GLY A 66 6.33 -0.95 10.81
CA GLY A 66 7.68 -1.30 11.27
C GLY A 66 8.37 -0.16 12.03
N GLN A 67 8.06 1.10 11.72
CA GLN A 67 8.66 2.27 12.38
C GLN A 67 8.19 2.49 13.84
N ARG A 68 7.07 1.89 14.28
CA ARG A 68 6.60 2.00 15.67
C ARG A 68 7.30 1.05 16.65
N LYS A 69 8.14 0.12 16.20
CA LYS A 69 8.78 -0.88 17.07
C LYS A 69 10.20 -0.56 17.51
N SER A 70 10.78 0.57 17.08
CA SER A 70 12.10 1.01 17.52
C SER A 70 12.00 2.25 18.41
N SER A 71 11.39 2.10 19.58
CA SER A 71 11.72 2.94 20.74
C SER A 71 12.37 2.00 21.76
N PRO A 72 13.67 2.13 22.05
CA PRO A 72 14.27 1.39 23.14
C PRO A 72 13.62 1.89 24.43
N SER A 73 12.86 1.01 25.08
CA SER A 73 12.43 1.18 26.45
C SER A 73 13.68 1.39 27.29
N ASN A 74 13.85 2.60 27.83
CA ASN A 74 14.88 2.90 28.82
C ASN A 74 14.56 2.10 30.10
N GLY A 75 15.02 0.86 30.13
CA GLY A 75 14.79 -0.12 31.19
C GLY A 75 15.91 -0.12 32.21
N ARG A 76 15.79 0.80 33.16
CA ARG A 76 16.49 0.87 34.45
C ARG A 76 16.58 -0.52 35.15
N ARG A 77 17.77 -0.91 35.62
CA ARG A 77 18.03 -1.77 36.81
C ARG A 77 19.54 -1.71 37.13
N SER A 78 19.95 -0.90 38.11
CA SER A 78 20.18 -1.30 39.51
C SER A 78 21.42 -2.19 39.67
N SER A 79 22.60 -1.57 39.78
CA SER A 79 23.75 -2.18 40.45
C SER A 79 23.51 -2.09 41.95
N VAL A 80 23.40 -3.26 42.58
CA VAL A 80 23.40 -3.43 44.03
C VAL A 80 24.87 -3.57 44.43
N GLU A 81 25.25 -2.86 45.48
CA GLU A 81 26.57 -2.94 46.15
C GLU A 81 26.86 -4.35 46.68
#